data_AF-A0A5N6N8C0-F1
#
_entry.id   AF-A0A5N6N8C0-F1
#
_cell.length_a   1.000
_cell.length_b   1.000
_cell.length_c   1.000
_cell.angle_alpha   90.00
_cell.angle_beta   90.00
_cell.angle_gamma   90.00
#
_symmetry.space_group_name_H-M   'P 1'
#
loop_
_entity.id
_entity.type
_entity.pdbx_description
1 polymer ?
#
loop_
_entity_poly.entity_id
_entity_poly.type
_entity_poly.pdbx_seq_one_letter_code
_entity_poly.pdbx_strand_id
1 'polypeptide(L)'
;MESDYGVPRELSDLQKNRSLYMPELPPCLQGTTVRVEFGDATAAADPSGAHAIARSFPLTYGQPLAHFFREKSKVANAQTINVHPAVRVGLVFCGRQSPGGHNVVWGLHEALKIHNPKSVLLGFLGGSEGLFAQKTLEITDDVIATYKNQGGYDLLGRTKDQIRTTEQVNYAMVACKALNLDGLVIVGGVTSNTDAAQLAETFAEAKCSTKVVGVPVTLNGDLKNQFVEANVGFDTICKVNSQLISNVCTDALSAEKYYYFIRLMGRKASHVAVECTLQSHPNMVILAEEVAASKLTIFDITKQICDAVQARAEQDKNHGVILLPEGLIESIPEVYALLQEIHSLLRQGVSADKISTQLSPWASALFEFMPPFIRKQLLLHPESDDSAQLSQIETEKLLAELVEAEINKRLKEGTYKGKKFNAICHFFGYQARGSLPSKFDCDYAYVLGHICYHILAAGLNGYMATVTNLKSPSNKWRCGAAPITAMMTVKHYGRGSGSGATTLGKPVVHPATVDLRGKVYDLLRQNATRFLMDDIYRNPGPLQFDGPGADSKAVSLCVEDLDYMGRIKELNEYLDKVRTMVKPGCSQDVLKAALSAMSSVTDILSVMTSQRPE
;
A
#
# COMPACT_ATOMS: atom_id res chain seq x y z
N MET A 1 15.70 -11.19 23.49
CA MET A 1 14.99 -12.19 22.68
C MET A 1 16.01 -12.84 21.76
N GLU A 2 16.49 -14.02 22.13
CA GLU A 2 17.14 -14.94 21.18
C GLU A 2 16.01 -15.60 20.40
N SER A 3 15.61 -14.98 19.29
CA SER A 3 14.67 -15.55 18.35
C SER A 3 15.45 -16.31 17.29
N ASP A 4 15.02 -17.54 16.99
CA ASP A 4 15.62 -18.47 16.02
C ASP A 4 15.42 -18.03 14.56
N TYR A 5 15.89 -16.82 14.23
CA TYR A 5 15.87 -16.30 12.87
C TYR A 5 16.80 -17.12 11.97
N GLY A 6 16.37 -17.37 10.73
CA GLY A 6 17.17 -18.12 9.76
C GLY A 6 17.23 -19.64 9.96
N VAL A 7 16.62 -20.18 11.02
CA VAL A 7 16.61 -21.62 11.25
C VAL A 7 15.65 -22.31 10.25
N PRO A 8 16.07 -23.40 9.59
CA PRO A 8 15.20 -24.18 8.71
C PRO A 8 13.95 -24.67 9.44
N ARG A 9 12.79 -24.59 8.78
CA ARG A 9 11.51 -24.99 9.37
C ARG A 9 11.02 -26.32 8.85
N GLU A 10 10.34 -27.05 9.73
CA GLU A 10 9.53 -28.20 9.32
C GLU A 10 8.28 -27.68 8.58
N LEU A 11 8.15 -28.08 7.32
CA LEU A 11 7.06 -27.66 6.44
C LEU A 11 5.98 -28.74 6.36
N SER A 12 4.71 -28.33 6.40
CA SER A 12 3.59 -29.22 6.01
C SER A 12 3.68 -29.63 4.54
N ASP A 13 2.96 -30.67 4.13
CA ASP A 13 3.03 -31.17 2.74
C ASP A 13 2.63 -30.12 1.70
N LEU A 14 1.64 -29.27 2.01
CA LEU A 14 1.28 -28.14 1.16
C LEU A 14 2.42 -27.13 1.07
N GLN A 15 3.08 -26.80 2.19
CA GLN A 15 4.20 -25.86 2.19
C GLN A 15 5.42 -26.41 1.45
N LYS A 16 5.70 -27.72 1.57
CA LYS A 16 6.73 -28.42 0.79
C LYS A 16 6.43 -28.35 -0.69
N ASN A 17 5.17 -28.57 -1.11
CA ASN A 17 4.80 -28.44 -2.51
C ASN A 17 4.92 -26.97 -2.98
N ARG A 18 4.53 -26.01 -2.15
CA ARG A 18 4.64 -24.58 -2.46
C ARG A 18 6.07 -24.10 -2.57
N SER A 19 7.03 -24.63 -1.80
CA SER A 19 8.44 -24.24 -1.93
C SER A 19 9.06 -24.68 -3.26
N LEU A 20 8.44 -25.62 -3.99
CA LEU A 20 8.85 -26.05 -5.33
C LEU A 20 8.37 -25.11 -6.44
N TYR A 21 7.36 -24.26 -6.18
CA TYR A 21 6.87 -23.30 -7.18
C TYR A 21 7.99 -22.32 -7.55
N MET A 22 8.28 -22.21 -8.85
CA MET A 22 9.27 -21.26 -9.37
C MET A 22 8.54 -20.03 -9.92
N PRO A 23 8.70 -18.85 -9.29
CA PRO A 23 8.07 -17.64 -9.76
C PRO A 23 8.57 -17.25 -11.16
N GLU A 24 7.66 -16.68 -11.95
CA GLU A 24 7.96 -16.32 -13.33
C GLU A 24 8.78 -15.01 -13.41
N LEU A 25 9.88 -15.02 -14.16
CA LEU A 25 10.72 -13.84 -14.39
C LEU A 25 10.43 -13.24 -15.78
N PRO A 26 10.08 -11.95 -15.90
CA PRO A 26 9.85 -11.28 -17.16
C PRO A 26 11.08 -11.34 -18.09
N PRO A 27 10.91 -11.47 -19.42
CA PRO A 27 12.01 -11.59 -20.37
C PRO A 27 13.06 -10.47 -20.32
N CYS A 28 12.71 -9.29 -19.80
CA CYS A 28 13.62 -8.16 -19.65
C CYS A 28 14.66 -8.33 -18.53
N LEU A 29 14.41 -9.22 -17.56
CA LEU A 29 15.32 -9.51 -16.45
C LEU A 29 15.98 -10.88 -16.58
N GLN A 30 15.65 -11.65 -17.62
CA GLN A 30 16.24 -12.97 -17.85
C GLN A 30 17.65 -12.87 -18.42
N GLY A 31 18.56 -13.66 -17.84
CA GLY A 31 19.97 -13.73 -18.23
C GLY A 31 20.84 -12.77 -17.43
N THR A 32 22.12 -12.67 -17.80
CA THR A 32 23.11 -11.86 -17.08
C THR A 32 23.29 -10.46 -17.67
N THR A 33 22.78 -10.20 -18.88
CA THR A 33 22.99 -8.94 -19.59
C THR A 33 21.69 -8.16 -19.67
N VAL A 34 21.50 -7.24 -18.72
CA VAL A 34 20.36 -6.31 -18.67
C VAL A 34 20.82 -4.91 -19.09
N ARG A 35 20.03 -4.28 -19.95
CA ARG A 35 20.23 -2.89 -20.37
C ARG A 35 19.36 -1.96 -19.56
N VAL A 36 19.93 -0.82 -19.18
CA VAL A 36 19.24 0.27 -18.50
C VAL A 36 19.09 1.43 -19.46
N GLU A 37 17.85 1.83 -19.71
CA GLU A 37 17.53 3.08 -20.38
C GLU A 37 17.13 4.11 -19.33
N PHE A 38 17.74 5.28 -19.41
CA PHE A 38 17.32 6.43 -18.62
C PHE A 38 16.32 7.24 -19.42
N GLY A 39 15.10 7.35 -18.89
CA GLY A 39 14.07 8.23 -19.42
C GLY A 39 14.28 9.68 -18.97
N ASP A 40 13.20 10.46 -19.06
CA ASP A 40 13.21 11.87 -18.66
C ASP A 40 13.38 12.05 -17.15
N ALA A 41 13.89 13.23 -16.77
CA ALA A 41 13.93 13.67 -15.38
C ALA A 41 12.52 13.72 -14.79
N THR A 42 12.37 13.14 -13.60
CA THR A 42 11.08 13.11 -12.92
C THR A 42 10.72 14.46 -12.29
N ALA A 43 9.43 14.79 -12.32
CA ALA A 43 8.86 15.87 -11.52
C ALA A 43 8.23 15.29 -10.23
N ALA A 44 8.03 16.14 -9.23
CA ALA A 44 7.25 15.78 -8.05
C ALA A 44 5.81 15.42 -8.43
N ALA A 45 5.19 14.48 -7.71
CA ALA A 45 3.79 14.09 -7.90
C ALA A 45 2.82 15.28 -7.78
N ASP A 46 3.13 16.22 -6.89
CA ASP A 46 2.43 17.49 -6.72
C ASP A 46 3.38 18.67 -7.02
N PRO A 47 3.12 19.47 -8.07
CA PRO A 47 3.91 20.66 -8.39
C PRO A 47 3.98 21.69 -7.25
N SER A 48 2.95 21.78 -6.40
CA SER A 48 2.90 22.78 -5.32
C SER A 48 3.99 22.53 -4.27
N GLY A 49 4.29 21.26 -3.99
CA GLY A 49 5.31 20.82 -3.04
C GLY A 49 6.71 20.70 -3.65
N ALA A 50 6.87 20.87 -4.96
CA ALA A 50 8.12 20.57 -5.68
C ALA A 50 9.33 21.33 -5.11
N HIS A 51 9.18 22.62 -4.81
CA HIS A 51 10.27 23.42 -4.25
C HIS A 51 10.71 22.94 -2.86
N ALA A 52 9.75 22.55 -2.02
CA ALA A 52 10.03 22.03 -0.69
C ALA A 52 10.73 20.67 -0.75
N ILE A 53 10.28 19.78 -1.65
CA ILE A 53 10.93 18.48 -1.88
C ILE A 53 12.35 18.69 -2.39
N ALA A 54 12.54 19.52 -3.42
CA ALA A 54 13.86 19.81 -3.98
C ALA A 54 14.83 20.41 -2.95
N ARG A 55 14.33 21.24 -2.03
CA ARG A 55 15.12 21.79 -0.93
C ARG A 55 15.51 20.75 0.11
N SER A 56 14.63 19.79 0.40
CA SER A 56 14.90 18.71 1.36
C SER A 56 15.72 17.56 0.76
N PHE A 57 15.70 17.39 -0.56
CA PHE A 57 16.34 16.30 -1.29
C PHE A 57 17.22 16.81 -2.45
N PRO A 58 18.20 17.69 -2.21
CA PRO A 58 18.98 18.33 -3.28
C PRO A 58 19.79 17.35 -4.14
N LEU A 59 20.16 16.16 -3.64
CA LEU A 59 20.98 15.19 -4.35
C LEU A 59 20.16 14.08 -5.03
N THR A 60 18.94 13.82 -4.58
CA THR A 60 18.07 12.75 -5.11
C THR A 60 16.82 13.25 -5.83
N TYR A 61 16.53 14.56 -5.81
CA TYR A 61 15.45 15.16 -6.58
C TYR A 61 15.76 15.26 -8.07
N GLY A 62 14.74 15.10 -8.93
CA GLY A 62 14.86 15.30 -10.38
C GLY A 62 15.61 14.20 -11.13
N GLN A 63 15.90 13.09 -10.47
CA GLN A 63 16.55 11.93 -11.09
C GLN A 63 15.67 11.32 -12.21
N PRO A 64 16.28 10.70 -13.25
CA PRO A 64 15.54 10.12 -14.36
C PRO A 64 14.83 8.82 -13.99
N LEU A 65 13.79 8.45 -14.74
CA LEU A 65 13.26 7.08 -14.67
C LEU A 65 14.27 6.09 -15.26
N ALA A 66 14.31 4.88 -14.70
CA ALA A 66 15.12 3.80 -15.24
C ALA A 66 14.22 2.67 -15.75
N HIS A 67 14.49 2.19 -16.95
CA HIS A 67 13.79 1.06 -17.56
C HIS A 67 14.76 -0.08 -17.88
N PHE A 68 14.34 -1.30 -17.57
CA PHE A 68 15.16 -2.49 -17.80
C PHE A 68 14.70 -3.25 -19.04
N PHE A 69 15.65 -3.53 -19.93
CA PHE A 69 15.40 -4.24 -21.19
C PHE A 69 16.37 -5.40 -21.37
N ARG A 70 15.92 -6.38 -22.16
CA ARG A 70 16.78 -7.44 -22.67
C ARG A 70 17.78 -6.89 -23.69
N GLU A 71 18.96 -7.49 -23.74
CA GLU A 71 20.06 -7.14 -24.67
C GLU A 71 19.65 -7.07 -26.15
N LYS A 72 18.72 -7.92 -26.62
CA LYS A 72 18.28 -7.94 -28.03
C LYS A 72 17.40 -6.74 -28.43
N SER A 73 16.97 -5.92 -27.49
CA SER A 73 16.18 -4.73 -27.78
C SER A 73 17.07 -3.62 -28.34
N LYS A 74 16.84 -3.21 -29.59
CA LYS A 74 17.49 -2.05 -30.21
C LYS A 74 16.87 -0.77 -29.68
N VAL A 75 17.28 -0.34 -28.49
CA VAL A 75 16.87 0.93 -27.89
C VAL A 75 18.04 1.90 -27.97
N ALA A 76 17.81 3.09 -28.53
CA ALA A 76 18.82 4.15 -28.59
C ALA A 76 19.13 4.64 -27.16
N ASN A 77 20.41 4.92 -26.85
CA ASN A 77 20.86 5.45 -25.54
C ASN A 77 20.80 4.51 -24.32
N ALA A 78 20.56 3.21 -24.49
CA ALA A 78 20.60 2.25 -23.37
C ALA A 78 22.04 1.89 -22.95
N GLN A 79 22.34 2.01 -21.66
CA GLN A 79 23.60 1.54 -21.07
C GLN A 79 23.52 0.03 -20.80
N THR A 80 24.55 -0.72 -21.18
CA THR A 80 24.61 -2.16 -20.90
C THR A 80 25.46 -2.41 -19.67
N ILE A 81 24.89 -3.08 -18.66
CA ILE A 81 25.62 -3.51 -17.47
C ILE A 81 26.43 -4.74 -17.86
N ASN A 82 27.72 -4.57 -18.10
CA ASN A 82 28.65 -5.65 -18.50
C ASN A 82 29.57 -6.10 -17.37
N VAL A 83 29.65 -5.34 -16.28
CA VAL A 83 30.54 -5.60 -15.16
C VAL A 83 29.69 -5.87 -13.92
N HIS A 84 29.85 -7.06 -13.35
CA HIS A 84 29.14 -7.50 -12.15
C HIS A 84 30.17 -7.72 -11.04
N PRO A 85 30.62 -6.65 -10.34
CA PRO A 85 31.55 -6.81 -9.23
C PRO A 85 30.89 -7.61 -8.09
N ALA A 86 31.70 -8.17 -7.21
CA ALA A 86 31.19 -8.80 -6.00
C ALA A 86 30.69 -7.68 -5.07
N VAL A 87 29.41 -7.71 -4.72
CA VAL A 87 28.76 -6.67 -3.92
C VAL A 87 28.20 -7.24 -2.62
N ARG A 88 28.12 -6.40 -1.59
CA ARG A 88 27.53 -6.70 -0.29
C ARG A 88 26.25 -5.89 -0.13
N VAL A 89 25.11 -6.58 -0.02
CA VAL A 89 23.79 -5.95 0.06
C VAL A 89 23.17 -6.27 1.41
N GLY A 90 22.71 -5.25 2.11
CA GLY A 90 21.88 -5.39 3.31
C GLY A 90 20.39 -5.38 2.94
N LEU A 91 19.57 -6.16 3.63
CA LEU A 91 18.12 -6.17 3.47
C LEU A 91 17.42 -6.09 4.83
N VAL A 92 16.37 -5.26 4.92
CA VAL A 92 15.61 -5.06 6.15
C VAL A 92 14.10 -5.06 5.88
N PHE A 93 13.34 -5.75 6.75
CA PHE A 93 11.88 -5.68 6.77
C PHE A 93 11.41 -4.58 7.73
N CYS A 94 10.69 -3.60 7.17
CA CYS A 94 10.12 -2.49 7.94
C CYS A 94 8.59 -2.49 7.88
N GLY A 95 7.95 -2.34 9.04
CA GLY A 95 6.50 -2.22 9.15
C GLY A 95 5.75 -3.52 9.45
N ARG A 96 4.47 -3.56 9.06
CA ARG A 96 3.60 -4.74 9.24
C ARG A 96 3.98 -5.82 8.22
N GLN A 97 3.96 -7.08 8.62
CA GLN A 97 4.25 -8.20 7.72
C GLN A 97 3.21 -8.29 6.58
N SER A 98 3.66 -8.72 5.41
CA SER A 98 2.83 -8.90 4.21
C SER A 98 3.24 -10.21 3.51
N PRO A 99 2.29 -11.05 3.06
CA PRO A 99 2.60 -12.23 2.25
C PRO A 99 3.44 -11.86 1.02
N GLY A 100 4.47 -12.66 0.73
CA GLY A 100 5.39 -12.44 -0.39
C GLY A 100 6.68 -11.70 -0.03
N GLY A 101 6.85 -11.19 1.19
CA GLY A 101 8.11 -10.54 1.59
C GLY A 101 9.34 -11.44 1.46
N HIS A 102 9.22 -12.73 1.80
CA HIS A 102 10.31 -13.70 1.61
C HIS A 102 10.70 -13.88 0.14
N ASN A 103 9.75 -13.75 -0.79
CA ASN A 103 10.02 -13.84 -2.22
C ASN A 103 10.86 -12.67 -2.74
N VAL A 104 10.78 -11.48 -2.12
CA VAL A 104 11.70 -10.36 -2.41
C VAL A 104 13.13 -10.74 -2.04
N VAL A 105 13.31 -11.34 -0.85
CA VAL A 105 14.63 -11.81 -0.38
C VAL A 105 15.19 -12.87 -1.32
N TRP A 106 14.35 -13.83 -1.71
CA TRP A 106 14.74 -14.87 -2.65
C TRP A 106 15.12 -14.29 -4.02
N GLY A 107 14.30 -13.42 -4.61
CA GLY A 107 14.61 -12.79 -5.90
C GLY A 107 15.91 -12.00 -5.88
N LEU A 108 16.16 -11.25 -4.81
CA LEU A 108 17.41 -10.49 -4.65
C LEU A 108 18.63 -11.42 -4.47
N HIS A 109 18.51 -12.45 -3.63
CA HIS A 109 19.58 -13.45 -3.42
C HIS A 109 19.95 -14.14 -4.73
N GLU A 110 18.95 -14.61 -5.48
CA GLU A 110 19.17 -15.30 -6.73
C GLU A 110 19.80 -14.38 -7.78
N ALA A 111 19.30 -13.15 -7.92
CA ALA A 111 19.90 -12.15 -8.82
C ALA A 111 21.38 -11.87 -8.48
N LEU A 112 21.71 -11.72 -7.20
CA LEU A 112 23.09 -11.51 -6.75
C LEU A 112 23.99 -12.68 -7.13
N LYS A 113 23.55 -13.91 -6.87
CA LYS A 113 24.34 -15.13 -7.14
C LYS A 113 24.50 -15.44 -8.62
N ILE A 114 23.45 -15.22 -9.43
CA ILE A 114 23.49 -15.42 -10.89
C ILE A 114 24.54 -14.51 -11.54
N HIS A 115 24.59 -13.25 -11.13
CA HIS A 115 25.50 -12.28 -11.76
C HIS A 115 26.92 -12.33 -11.19
N ASN A 116 27.08 -12.54 -9.88
CA ASN A 116 28.38 -12.81 -9.28
C ASN A 116 28.24 -13.68 -8.01
N PRO A 117 28.68 -14.95 -8.05
CA PRO A 117 28.57 -15.89 -6.93
C PRO A 117 29.23 -15.42 -5.61
N LYS A 118 30.20 -14.51 -5.70
CA LYS A 118 30.91 -13.94 -4.54
C LYS A 118 30.13 -12.82 -3.85
N SER A 119 29.00 -12.37 -4.40
CA SER A 119 28.15 -11.38 -3.77
C SER A 119 27.51 -11.94 -2.50
N VAL A 120 27.28 -11.09 -1.51
CA VAL A 120 26.77 -11.46 -0.19
C VAL A 120 25.50 -10.69 0.11
N LEU A 121 24.46 -11.39 0.57
CA LEU A 121 23.23 -10.79 1.06
C LEU A 121 23.14 -10.95 2.58
N LEU A 122 22.98 -9.84 3.29
CA LEU A 122 22.88 -9.78 4.74
C LEU A 122 21.47 -9.31 5.14
N GLY A 123 20.71 -10.15 5.83
CA GLY A 123 19.41 -9.78 6.40
C GLY A 123 19.55 -9.21 7.81
N PHE A 124 18.96 -8.05 8.09
CA PHE A 124 18.96 -7.42 9.41
C PHE A 124 17.87 -7.99 10.32
N LEU A 125 18.26 -8.43 11.52
CA LEU A 125 17.39 -9.16 12.45
C LEU A 125 16.54 -8.21 13.33
N GLY A 126 15.22 -8.35 13.30
CA GLY A 126 14.30 -7.47 14.04
C GLY A 126 14.03 -6.13 13.35
N GLY A 127 14.36 -6.02 12.07
CA GLY A 127 14.18 -4.81 11.26
C GLY A 127 15.21 -3.71 11.57
N SER A 128 14.80 -2.45 11.67
CA SER A 128 15.64 -1.28 11.95
C SER A 128 16.42 -1.38 13.27
N GLU A 129 15.88 -2.01 14.32
CA GLU A 129 16.64 -2.26 15.55
C GLU A 129 17.87 -3.14 15.28
N GLY A 130 17.70 -4.17 14.44
CA GLY A 130 18.81 -5.01 13.96
C GLY A 130 19.81 -4.24 13.10
N LEU A 131 19.30 -3.34 12.25
CA LEU A 131 20.13 -2.44 11.45
C LEU A 131 21.00 -1.57 12.36
N PHE A 132 20.43 -0.91 13.35
CA PHE A 132 21.17 -0.04 14.27
C PHE A 132 22.16 -0.83 15.12
N ALA A 133 21.78 -2.03 15.56
CA ALA A 133 22.62 -2.92 16.37
C ALA A 133 23.60 -3.77 15.54
N GLN A 134 23.62 -3.64 14.21
CA GLN A 134 24.45 -4.44 13.29
C GLN A 134 24.23 -5.96 13.41
N LYS A 135 23.03 -6.36 13.86
CA LYS A 135 22.65 -7.77 13.99
C LYS A 135 22.18 -8.30 12.64
N THR A 136 22.99 -9.15 12.04
CA THR A 136 22.75 -9.67 10.69
C THR A 136 22.76 -11.19 10.64
N LEU A 137 22.10 -11.71 9.63
CA LEU A 137 22.13 -13.11 9.20
C LEU A 137 22.57 -13.12 7.73
N GLU A 138 23.59 -13.91 7.39
CA GLU A 138 23.93 -14.15 5.99
C GLU A 138 22.87 -15.04 5.35
N ILE A 139 22.35 -14.58 4.22
CA ILE A 139 21.30 -15.28 3.48
C ILE A 139 21.96 -16.24 2.49
N THR A 140 21.79 -17.54 2.75
CA THR A 140 22.30 -18.62 1.91
C THR A 140 21.15 -19.43 1.30
N ASP A 141 21.46 -20.32 0.35
CA ASP A 141 20.47 -21.20 -0.26
C ASP A 141 19.80 -22.11 0.77
N ASP A 142 20.56 -22.60 1.75
CA ASP A 142 20.06 -23.43 2.85
C ASP A 142 19.10 -22.65 3.77
N VAL A 143 19.45 -21.40 4.08
CA VAL A 143 18.59 -20.52 4.89
C VAL A 143 17.29 -20.24 4.15
N ILE A 144 17.33 -19.88 2.86
CA ILE A 144 16.12 -19.54 2.09
C ILE A 144 15.25 -20.76 1.78
N ALA A 145 15.81 -21.97 1.66
CA ALA A 145 15.11 -23.15 1.15
C ALA A 145 13.71 -23.38 1.76
N THR A 146 13.59 -23.20 3.08
CA THR A 146 12.32 -23.40 3.79
C THR A 146 11.39 -22.18 3.81
N TYR A 147 11.86 -21.01 3.38
CA TYR A 147 11.10 -19.75 3.33
C TYR A 147 10.59 -19.40 1.92
N LYS A 148 11.02 -20.15 0.89
CA LYS A 148 10.52 -19.99 -0.50
C LYS A 148 8.99 -20.12 -0.54
N ASN A 149 8.34 -19.10 -1.09
CA ASN A 149 6.87 -19.04 -1.25
C ASN A 149 6.09 -19.18 0.06
N GLN A 150 6.70 -18.86 1.20
CA GLN A 150 6.04 -18.86 2.50
C GLN A 150 5.55 -17.44 2.88
N GLY A 151 4.49 -17.38 3.68
CA GLY A 151 4.03 -16.14 4.31
C GLY A 151 4.91 -15.72 5.49
N GLY A 152 4.54 -14.61 6.14
CA GLY A 152 5.25 -14.10 7.31
C GLY A 152 6.55 -13.36 6.99
N TYR A 153 7.16 -12.74 8.01
CA TYR A 153 8.49 -12.08 8.01
C TYR A 153 9.42 -12.74 9.04
N ASP A 154 9.11 -13.96 9.42
CA ASP A 154 9.76 -14.73 10.48
C ASP A 154 11.18 -15.20 10.13
N LEU A 155 11.62 -15.05 8.88
CA LEU A 155 13.01 -15.22 8.49
C LEU A 155 13.95 -14.24 9.21
N LEU A 156 13.58 -12.96 9.27
CA LEU A 156 14.41 -11.88 9.85
C LEU A 156 13.74 -11.14 11.00
N GLY A 157 12.42 -11.28 11.18
CA GLY A 157 11.64 -10.39 12.03
C GLY A 157 11.35 -9.06 11.33
N ARG A 158 10.69 -8.15 12.06
CA ARG A 158 10.21 -6.87 11.50
C ARG A 158 10.24 -5.76 12.54
N THR A 159 10.27 -4.53 12.06
CA THR A 159 10.15 -3.33 12.90
C THR A 159 8.72 -2.79 12.97
N LYS A 160 8.37 -2.16 14.08
CA LYS A 160 7.14 -1.37 14.25
C LYS A 160 7.35 0.15 14.09
N ASP A 161 8.57 0.64 14.31
CA ASP A 161 8.92 2.06 14.33
C ASP A 161 9.53 2.61 13.03
N GLN A 162 9.54 3.93 12.91
CA GLN A 162 10.13 4.67 11.79
C GLN A 162 11.57 5.12 12.10
N ILE A 163 12.35 5.35 11.05
CA ILE A 163 13.70 5.91 11.13
C ILE A 163 13.59 7.43 10.93
N ARG A 164 13.28 8.18 12.00
CA ARG A 164 12.99 9.62 11.93
C ARG A 164 14.11 10.50 12.43
N THR A 165 14.76 10.11 13.52
CA THR A 165 15.70 11.00 14.21
C THR A 165 17.03 11.02 13.48
N THR A 166 17.73 12.15 13.54
CA THR A 166 19.10 12.27 13.00
C THR A 166 20.02 11.21 13.61
N GLU A 167 19.81 10.85 14.88
CA GLU A 167 20.52 9.76 15.55
C GLU A 167 20.26 8.40 14.89
N GLN A 168 19.00 8.05 14.65
CA GLN A 168 18.63 6.79 13.99
C GLN A 168 19.20 6.69 12.56
N VAL A 169 19.12 7.78 11.79
CA VAL A 169 19.73 7.88 10.46
C VAL A 169 21.25 7.67 10.52
N ASN A 170 21.91 8.29 11.50
CA ASN A 170 23.34 8.11 11.74
C ASN A 170 23.68 6.68 12.14
N TYR A 171 22.89 6.02 13.00
CA TYR A 171 23.10 4.62 13.34
C TYR A 171 23.01 3.71 12.12
N ALA A 172 22.02 3.92 11.24
CA ALA A 172 21.90 3.19 9.97
C ALA A 172 23.14 3.40 9.08
N MET A 173 23.62 4.64 8.94
CA MET A 173 24.82 4.95 8.16
C MET A 173 26.07 4.27 8.73
N VAL A 174 26.27 4.34 10.05
CA VAL A 174 27.41 3.71 10.73
C VAL A 174 27.38 2.20 10.52
N ALA A 175 26.22 1.57 10.65
CA ALA A 175 26.06 0.14 10.39
C ALA A 175 26.41 -0.24 8.96
N CYS A 176 25.94 0.53 7.96
CA CYS A 176 26.23 0.26 6.55
C CYS A 176 27.74 0.38 6.25
N LYS A 177 28.40 1.41 6.81
CA LYS A 177 29.86 1.59 6.67
C LYS A 177 30.65 0.47 7.37
N ALA A 178 30.25 0.09 8.59
CA ALA A 178 30.92 -0.96 9.35
C ALA A 178 30.86 -2.33 8.66
N LEU A 179 29.73 -2.64 8.00
CA LEU A 179 29.51 -3.90 7.28
C LEU A 179 30.00 -3.86 5.81
N ASN A 180 30.57 -2.73 5.38
CA ASN A 180 31.00 -2.46 4.00
C ASN A 180 29.90 -2.78 2.97
N LEU A 181 28.70 -2.22 3.17
CA LEU A 181 27.58 -2.43 2.25
C LEU A 181 27.73 -1.54 1.01
N ASP A 182 27.49 -2.13 -0.15
CA ASP A 182 27.31 -1.41 -1.43
C ASP A 182 25.85 -0.97 -1.59
N GLY A 183 24.91 -1.72 -1.02
CA GLY A 183 23.48 -1.45 -1.10
C GLY A 183 22.72 -1.79 0.18
N LEU A 184 21.65 -1.04 0.44
CA LEU A 184 20.65 -1.30 1.48
C LEU A 184 19.25 -1.34 0.85
N VAL A 185 18.60 -2.49 0.92
CA VAL A 185 17.24 -2.71 0.42
C VAL A 185 16.25 -2.65 1.58
N ILE A 186 15.32 -1.70 1.51
CA ILE A 186 14.28 -1.48 2.51
C ILE A 186 12.96 -2.02 1.95
N VAL A 187 12.47 -3.08 2.58
CA VAL A 187 11.20 -3.73 2.21
C VAL A 187 10.10 -3.25 3.15
N GLY A 188 9.13 -2.50 2.61
CA GLY A 188 8.03 -2.00 3.42
C GLY A 188 7.04 -1.11 2.68
N GLY A 189 6.15 -0.48 3.44
CA GLY A 189 5.07 0.35 2.91
C GLY A 189 5.45 1.82 2.73
N VAL A 190 4.43 2.68 2.75
CA VAL A 190 4.53 4.13 2.57
C VAL A 190 5.57 4.79 3.50
N THR A 191 5.50 4.49 4.79
CA THR A 191 6.39 5.10 5.80
C THR A 191 7.83 4.62 5.64
N SER A 192 8.03 3.33 5.39
CA SER A 192 9.36 2.74 5.20
C SER A 192 10.05 3.26 3.94
N ASN A 193 9.30 3.51 2.87
CA ASN A 193 9.87 4.11 1.65
C ASN A 193 10.14 5.61 1.82
N THR A 194 9.41 6.30 2.71
CA THR A 194 9.78 7.66 3.13
C THR A 194 11.12 7.65 3.87
N ASP A 195 11.31 6.72 4.80
CA ASP A 195 12.59 6.53 5.51
C ASP A 195 13.72 6.19 4.53
N ALA A 196 13.44 5.37 3.51
CA ALA A 196 14.41 5.02 2.47
C ALA A 196 14.88 6.23 1.66
N ALA A 197 13.98 7.17 1.31
CA ALA A 197 14.35 8.42 0.64
C ALA A 197 15.26 9.27 1.54
N GLN A 198 14.90 9.42 2.82
CA GLN A 198 15.68 10.20 3.78
C GLN A 198 17.09 9.60 3.97
N LEU A 199 17.19 8.28 4.12
CA LEU A 199 18.47 7.58 4.22
C LEU A 199 19.31 7.76 2.95
N ALA A 200 18.70 7.65 1.76
CA ALA A 200 19.39 7.83 0.48
C ALA A 200 20.03 9.21 0.36
N GLU A 201 19.28 10.26 0.73
CA GLU A 201 19.75 11.64 0.71
C GLU A 201 20.89 11.86 1.70
N THR A 202 20.71 11.49 2.97
CA THR A 202 21.73 11.67 3.99
C THR A 202 23.01 10.87 3.69
N PHE A 203 22.87 9.67 3.13
CA PHE A 203 24.03 8.87 2.72
C PHE A 203 24.79 9.56 1.58
N ALA A 204 24.08 10.18 0.63
CA ALA A 204 24.70 10.95 -0.45
C ALA A 204 25.40 12.21 0.07
N GLU A 205 24.77 12.97 0.96
CA GLU A 205 25.36 14.16 1.61
C GLU A 205 26.64 13.81 2.37
N ALA A 206 26.62 12.70 3.12
CA ALA A 206 27.75 12.20 3.87
C ALA A 206 28.78 11.42 3.02
N LYS A 207 28.63 11.42 1.69
CA LYS A 207 29.49 10.70 0.72
C LYS A 207 29.69 9.22 1.08
N CYS A 208 28.65 8.58 1.62
CA CYS A 208 28.62 7.14 1.82
C CYS A 208 28.47 6.44 0.47
N SER A 209 29.23 5.36 0.25
CA SER A 209 29.16 4.55 -0.97
C SER A 209 27.86 3.75 -1.08
N THR A 210 27.27 3.37 0.07
CA THR A 210 26.05 2.57 0.16
C THR A 210 24.89 3.25 -0.56
N LYS A 211 24.24 2.53 -1.48
CA LYS A 211 23.01 2.98 -2.16
C LYS A 211 21.78 2.45 -1.44
N VAL A 212 20.71 3.23 -1.38
CA VAL A 212 19.45 2.83 -0.74
C VAL A 212 18.37 2.59 -1.79
N VAL A 213 17.67 1.45 -1.68
CA VAL A 213 16.60 1.02 -2.59
C VAL A 213 15.35 0.65 -1.80
N GLY A 214 14.20 1.16 -2.22
CA GLY A 214 12.89 0.86 -1.64
C GLY A 214 12.13 -0.22 -2.41
N VAL A 215 11.37 -1.05 -1.70
CA VAL A 215 10.48 -2.07 -2.31
C VAL A 215 9.06 -1.88 -1.80
N PRO A 216 8.04 -1.76 -2.69
CA PRO A 216 6.66 -1.46 -2.30
C PRO A 216 5.91 -2.69 -1.77
N VAL A 217 6.15 -3.04 -0.51
CA VAL A 217 5.52 -4.18 0.16
C VAL A 217 4.61 -3.72 1.29
N THR A 218 3.31 -3.80 1.07
CA THR A 218 2.28 -3.44 2.04
C THR A 218 0.99 -4.17 1.72
N LEU A 219 0.27 -4.54 2.76
CA LEU A 219 -1.04 -5.17 2.65
C LEU A 219 -2.19 -4.20 2.42
N ASN A 220 -1.97 -2.90 2.64
CA ASN A 220 -3.06 -1.93 2.64
C ASN A 220 -3.49 -1.53 1.23
N GLY A 221 -2.65 -1.78 0.20
CA GLY A 221 -2.88 -1.28 -1.16
C GLY A 221 -2.72 0.24 -1.30
N ASP A 222 -2.11 0.90 -0.32
CA ASP A 222 -2.04 2.35 -0.18
C ASP A 222 -0.75 2.98 -0.75
N LEU A 223 0.28 2.20 -1.07
CA LEU A 223 1.46 2.72 -1.76
C LEU A 223 1.24 2.62 -3.27
N LYS A 224 0.37 3.49 -3.79
CA LYS A 224 -0.10 3.45 -5.17
C LYS A 224 0.05 4.80 -5.84
N ASN A 225 0.60 4.82 -7.05
CA ASN A 225 0.79 6.01 -7.85
C ASN A 225 1.04 5.62 -9.32
N GLN A 226 1.40 6.59 -10.17
CA GLN A 226 1.65 6.36 -11.59
C GLN A 226 2.78 5.35 -11.91
N PHE A 227 3.65 5.04 -10.93
CA PHE A 227 4.76 4.08 -11.09
C PHE A 227 4.50 2.76 -10.36
N VAL A 228 3.55 2.72 -9.43
CA VAL A 228 3.25 1.55 -8.59
C VAL A 228 1.77 1.22 -8.73
N GLU A 229 1.47 0.20 -9.54
CA GLU A 229 0.10 -0.25 -9.83
C GLU A 229 -0.51 -1.06 -8.68
N ALA A 230 0.31 -1.86 -7.98
CA ALA A 230 -0.11 -2.73 -6.87
C ALA A 230 1.02 -2.92 -5.85
N ASN A 231 0.66 -3.41 -4.66
CA ASN A 231 1.58 -3.71 -3.58
C ASN A 231 1.65 -5.21 -3.31
N VAL A 232 2.86 -5.70 -2.99
CA VAL A 232 3.07 -7.10 -2.64
C VAL A 232 2.31 -7.47 -1.36
N GLY A 233 1.46 -8.48 -1.48
CA GLY A 233 0.65 -9.08 -0.41
C GLY A 233 -0.78 -8.56 -0.35
N PHE A 234 -1.10 -7.47 -1.07
CA PHE A 234 -2.48 -6.95 -1.16
C PHE A 234 -3.41 -7.98 -1.81
N ASP A 235 -2.98 -8.64 -2.89
CA ASP A 235 -3.78 -9.65 -3.60
C ASP A 235 -4.07 -10.86 -2.69
N THR A 236 -3.04 -11.38 -2.02
CA THR A 236 -3.17 -12.50 -1.08
C THR A 236 -4.14 -12.17 0.05
N ILE A 237 -3.98 -11.02 0.71
CA ILE A 237 -4.78 -10.65 1.88
C ILE A 237 -6.23 -10.41 1.49
N CYS A 238 -6.49 -9.77 0.35
CA CYS A 238 -7.84 -9.56 -0.13
C CYS A 238 -8.54 -10.88 -0.44
N LYS A 239 -7.85 -11.86 -1.07
CA LYS A 239 -8.44 -13.19 -1.33
C LYS A 239 -8.76 -13.95 -0.05
N VAL A 240 -7.85 -13.96 0.93
CA VAL A 240 -8.07 -14.65 2.22
C VAL A 240 -9.20 -13.99 3.01
N ASN A 241 -9.22 -12.65 3.11
CA ASN A 241 -10.30 -11.94 3.78
C ASN A 241 -11.63 -12.16 3.06
N SER A 242 -11.65 -12.13 1.72
CA SER A 242 -12.85 -12.38 0.93
C SER A 242 -13.40 -13.78 1.14
N GLN A 243 -12.53 -14.80 1.25
CA GLN A 243 -12.94 -16.15 1.63
C GLN A 243 -13.66 -16.15 3.00
N LEU A 244 -13.07 -15.53 4.02
CA LEU A 244 -13.65 -15.46 5.37
C LEU A 244 -14.99 -14.71 5.37
N ILE A 245 -15.06 -13.57 4.70
CA ILE A 245 -16.28 -12.77 4.57
C ILE A 245 -17.36 -13.57 3.85
N SER A 246 -17.02 -14.28 2.77
CA SER A 246 -18.00 -15.07 2.00
C SER A 246 -18.59 -16.22 2.81
N ASN A 247 -17.79 -16.84 3.69
CA ASN A 247 -18.28 -17.83 4.63
C ASN A 247 -19.28 -17.20 5.62
N VAL A 248 -18.98 -16.00 6.13
CA VAL A 248 -19.91 -15.24 6.99
C VAL A 248 -21.17 -14.83 6.24
N CYS A 249 -21.08 -14.42 4.97
CA CYS A 249 -22.24 -14.14 4.13
C CYS A 249 -23.13 -15.38 3.97
N THR A 250 -22.53 -16.55 3.77
CA THR A 250 -23.26 -17.82 3.66
C THR A 250 -23.95 -18.19 4.98
N ASP A 251 -23.27 -17.97 6.11
CA ASP A 251 -23.82 -18.17 7.45
C ASP A 251 -24.98 -17.21 7.73
N ALA A 252 -24.84 -15.93 7.35
CA ALA A 252 -25.90 -14.92 7.47
C ALA A 252 -27.16 -15.33 6.72
N LEU A 253 -27.00 -15.84 5.49
CA LEU A 253 -28.11 -16.34 4.67
C LEU A 253 -28.73 -17.61 5.26
N SER A 254 -27.95 -18.46 5.92
CA SER A 254 -28.43 -19.72 6.51
C SER A 254 -29.16 -19.50 7.84
N ALA A 255 -28.69 -18.56 8.65
CA ALA A 255 -29.22 -18.28 9.99
C ALA A 255 -30.38 -17.28 9.98
N GLU A 256 -30.43 -16.39 8.98
CA GLU A 256 -31.46 -15.37 8.75
C GLU A 256 -31.80 -14.45 9.95
N LYS A 257 -30.87 -14.28 10.90
CA LYS A 257 -31.14 -13.59 12.18
C LYS A 257 -30.01 -12.69 12.71
N TYR A 258 -28.88 -12.61 12.00
CA TYR A 258 -27.69 -11.90 12.46
C TYR A 258 -27.23 -10.85 11.46
N TYR A 259 -26.82 -9.70 11.98
CA TYR A 259 -26.06 -8.69 11.25
C TYR A 259 -24.59 -8.77 11.66
N TYR A 260 -23.72 -9.10 10.71
CA TYR A 260 -22.29 -9.24 10.95
C TYR A 260 -21.58 -7.92 10.63
N PHE A 261 -20.88 -7.38 11.62
CA PHE A 261 -20.02 -6.21 11.48
C PHE A 261 -18.57 -6.69 11.39
N ILE A 262 -17.99 -6.57 10.20
CA ILE A 262 -16.65 -7.09 9.92
C ILE A 262 -15.71 -5.89 9.71
N ARG A 263 -14.83 -5.66 10.68
CA ARG A 263 -13.73 -4.71 10.52
C ARG A 263 -12.59 -5.35 9.73
N LEU A 264 -12.00 -4.60 8.80
CA LEU A 264 -10.91 -5.01 7.94
C LEU A 264 -9.66 -4.16 8.18
N MET A 265 -8.52 -4.84 8.31
CA MET A 265 -7.22 -4.17 8.40
C MET A 265 -6.89 -3.45 7.08
N GLY A 266 -6.38 -2.22 7.16
CA GLY A 266 -6.14 -1.37 5.99
C GLY A 266 -5.57 0.02 6.30
N ARG A 267 -5.17 0.27 7.56
CA ARG A 267 -4.82 1.59 8.09
C ARG A 267 -5.85 2.63 7.69
N LYS A 268 -5.43 3.71 7.02
CA LYS A 268 -6.25 4.91 6.75
C LYS A 268 -7.13 4.79 5.51
N ALA A 269 -6.79 3.93 4.55
CA ALA A 269 -7.48 3.83 3.28
C ALA A 269 -8.40 2.61 3.22
N SER A 270 -9.45 2.68 2.40
CA SER A 270 -10.46 1.60 2.32
C SER A 270 -10.20 0.56 1.22
N HIS A 271 -9.00 0.51 0.61
CA HIS A 271 -8.73 -0.37 -0.55
C HIS A 271 -9.04 -1.85 -0.27
N VAL A 272 -8.66 -2.36 0.90
CA VAL A 272 -8.95 -3.75 1.29
C VAL A 272 -10.46 -3.98 1.42
N ALA A 273 -11.19 -3.02 1.98
CA ALA A 273 -12.65 -3.11 2.13
C ALA A 273 -13.36 -3.08 0.76
N VAL A 274 -12.92 -2.21 -0.16
CA VAL A 274 -13.43 -2.14 -1.52
C VAL A 274 -13.19 -3.45 -2.27
N GLU A 275 -11.95 -3.95 -2.26
CA GLU A 275 -11.60 -5.19 -2.96
C GLU A 275 -12.38 -6.38 -2.40
N CYS A 276 -12.47 -6.51 -1.08
CA CYS A 276 -13.26 -7.56 -0.44
C CYS A 276 -14.73 -7.47 -0.83
N THR A 277 -15.29 -6.25 -0.88
CA THR A 277 -16.69 -6.04 -1.29
C THR A 277 -16.94 -6.52 -2.72
N LEU A 278 -16.03 -6.21 -3.65
CA LEU A 278 -16.12 -6.64 -5.05
C LEU A 278 -15.97 -8.16 -5.22
N GLN A 279 -15.27 -8.84 -4.32
CA GLN A 279 -15.07 -10.29 -4.37
C GLN A 279 -16.21 -11.09 -3.70
N SER A 280 -16.78 -10.59 -2.60
CA SER A 280 -17.76 -11.34 -1.78
C SER A 280 -19.19 -10.80 -1.80
N HIS A 281 -19.41 -9.57 -2.29
CA HIS A 281 -20.71 -8.90 -2.40
C HIS A 281 -21.52 -8.82 -1.07
N PRO A 282 -20.92 -8.36 0.05
CA PRO A 282 -21.66 -8.12 1.31
C PRO A 282 -22.76 -7.07 1.10
N ASN A 283 -23.73 -6.98 2.01
CA ASN A 283 -24.86 -6.07 1.83
C ASN A 283 -24.46 -4.60 1.89
N MET A 284 -23.46 -4.26 2.70
CA MET A 284 -23.04 -2.87 2.88
C MET A 284 -21.54 -2.78 3.16
N VAL A 285 -20.92 -1.72 2.65
CA VAL A 285 -19.57 -1.30 3.02
C VAL A 285 -19.61 0.19 3.34
N ILE A 286 -18.94 0.60 4.41
CA ILE A 286 -18.73 2.02 4.72
C ILE A 286 -17.31 2.40 4.30
N LEU A 287 -17.17 3.38 3.42
CA LEU A 287 -15.85 3.84 2.99
C LEU A 287 -15.42 5.06 3.81
N ALA A 288 -14.19 5.00 4.32
CA ALA A 288 -13.59 6.08 5.08
C ALA A 288 -13.52 7.38 4.25
N GLU A 289 -13.25 7.24 2.95
CA GLU A 289 -13.19 8.34 1.99
C GLU A 289 -14.55 9.02 1.77
N GLU A 290 -15.65 8.27 1.70
CA GLU A 290 -17.00 8.84 1.57
C GLU A 290 -17.41 9.61 2.82
N VAL A 291 -17.09 9.05 3.99
CA VAL A 291 -17.34 9.67 5.30
C VAL A 291 -16.59 10.99 5.41
N ALA A 292 -15.30 11.00 5.05
CA ALA A 292 -14.49 12.23 5.09
C ALA A 292 -14.99 13.27 4.06
N ALA A 293 -15.29 12.86 2.83
CA ALA A 293 -15.74 13.76 1.78
C ALA A 293 -17.11 14.41 2.10
N SER A 294 -18.03 13.63 2.67
CA SER A 294 -19.38 14.08 3.03
C SER A 294 -19.47 14.64 4.45
N LYS A 295 -18.37 14.61 5.21
CA LYS A 295 -18.28 15.03 6.62
C LYS A 295 -19.34 14.35 7.50
N LEU A 296 -19.54 13.05 7.29
CA LEU A 296 -20.55 12.30 8.04
C LEU A 296 -20.13 12.18 9.51
N THR A 297 -21.10 12.37 10.40
CA THR A 297 -20.93 12.13 11.83
C THR A 297 -21.06 10.63 12.14
N ILE A 298 -20.63 10.22 13.33
CA ILE A 298 -20.88 8.86 13.83
C ILE A 298 -22.37 8.55 13.86
N PHE A 299 -23.21 9.55 14.17
CA PHE A 299 -24.66 9.42 14.16
C PHE A 299 -25.22 9.22 12.74
N ASP A 300 -24.71 9.94 11.75
CA ASP A 300 -25.12 9.76 10.35
C ASP A 300 -24.80 8.36 9.85
N ILE A 301 -23.62 7.82 10.19
CA ILE A 301 -23.22 6.45 9.84
C ILE A 301 -24.14 5.44 10.54
N THR A 302 -24.39 5.59 11.84
CA THR A 302 -25.34 4.74 12.58
C THR A 302 -26.72 4.76 11.94
N LYS A 303 -27.21 5.95 11.57
CA LYS A 303 -28.52 6.11 10.92
C LYS A 303 -28.55 5.43 9.56
N GLN A 304 -27.51 5.60 8.73
CA GLN A 304 -27.39 4.96 7.42
C GLN A 304 -27.48 3.43 7.53
N ILE A 305 -26.81 2.85 8.52
CA ILE A 305 -26.87 1.40 8.79
C ILE A 305 -28.27 1.01 9.27
N CYS A 306 -28.90 1.77 10.17
CA CYS A 306 -30.26 1.49 10.64
C CYS A 306 -31.29 1.56 9.51
N ASP A 307 -31.16 2.51 8.59
CA ASP A 307 -32.03 2.66 7.43
C ASP A 307 -31.90 1.46 6.48
N ALA A 308 -30.68 0.97 6.27
CA ALA A 308 -30.41 -0.28 5.53
C ALA A 308 -31.02 -1.51 6.20
N VAL A 309 -30.85 -1.65 7.52
CA VAL A 309 -31.45 -2.75 8.32
C VAL A 309 -32.98 -2.72 8.22
N GLN A 310 -33.57 -1.54 8.33
CA GLN A 310 -35.02 -1.35 8.26
C GLN A 310 -35.56 -1.68 6.85
N ALA A 311 -34.93 -1.18 5.79
CA ALA A 311 -35.34 -1.47 4.41
C ALA A 311 -35.29 -2.97 4.09
N ARG A 312 -34.28 -3.68 4.62
CA ARG A 312 -34.19 -5.15 4.50
C ARG A 312 -35.28 -5.85 5.32
N ALA A 313 -35.54 -5.39 6.53
CA ALA A 313 -36.60 -5.96 7.38
C ALA A 313 -38.00 -5.81 6.76
N GLU A 314 -38.26 -4.77 5.96
CA GLU A 314 -39.50 -4.62 5.18
C GLU A 314 -39.69 -5.73 4.13
N GLN A 315 -38.62 -6.42 3.74
CA GLN A 315 -38.62 -7.60 2.87
C GLN A 315 -38.47 -8.92 3.66
N ASP A 316 -38.72 -8.89 4.98
CA ASP A 316 -38.49 -10.00 5.93
C ASP A 316 -37.03 -10.47 6.03
N LYS A 317 -36.07 -9.65 5.54
CA LYS A 317 -34.64 -9.93 5.62
C LYS A 317 -34.06 -9.35 6.91
N ASN A 318 -33.93 -10.19 7.92
CA ASN A 318 -33.46 -9.82 9.26
C ASN A 318 -31.99 -10.19 9.51
N HIS A 319 -31.19 -10.23 8.43
CA HIS A 319 -29.77 -10.57 8.46
C HIS A 319 -28.99 -9.70 7.48
N GLY A 320 -27.66 -9.66 7.62
CA GLY A 320 -26.79 -9.03 6.64
C GLY A 320 -25.32 -8.97 7.08
N VAL A 321 -24.46 -8.51 6.18
CA VAL A 321 -23.02 -8.35 6.39
C VAL A 321 -22.61 -6.93 6.04
N ILE A 322 -21.92 -6.28 6.97
CA ILE A 322 -21.46 -4.89 6.89
C ILE A 322 -19.94 -4.89 7.02
N LEU A 323 -19.24 -4.33 6.03
CA LEU A 323 -17.78 -4.19 6.05
C LEU A 323 -17.37 -2.79 6.49
N LEU A 324 -16.36 -2.72 7.36
CA LEU A 324 -15.82 -1.48 7.91
C LEU A 324 -14.29 -1.47 7.80
N PRO A 325 -13.65 -0.43 7.24
CA PRO A 325 -12.20 -0.29 7.30
C PRO A 325 -11.74 0.11 8.71
N GLU A 326 -10.59 -0.39 9.18
CA GLU A 326 -10.09 -0.08 10.53
C GLU A 326 -9.81 1.42 10.75
N GLY A 327 -9.50 2.15 9.68
CA GLY A 327 -9.27 3.61 9.71
C GLY A 327 -10.52 4.47 9.66
N LEU A 328 -11.72 3.88 9.65
CA LEU A 328 -12.99 4.61 9.62
C LEU A 328 -13.06 5.69 10.71
N ILE A 329 -12.58 5.35 11.91
CA ILE A 329 -12.62 6.23 13.08
C ILE A 329 -11.85 7.54 12.90
N GLU A 330 -10.73 7.53 12.16
CA GLU A 330 -9.94 8.73 11.86
C GLU A 330 -10.55 9.56 10.71
N SER A 331 -11.54 9.02 10.00
CA SER A 331 -12.20 9.71 8.89
C SER A 331 -13.48 10.43 9.33
N ILE A 332 -14.02 10.10 10.51
CA ILE A 332 -15.15 10.80 11.12
C ILE A 332 -14.64 12.12 11.71
N PRO A 333 -15.07 13.30 11.21
CA PRO A 333 -14.47 14.58 11.58
C PRO A 333 -14.46 14.87 13.09
N GLU A 334 -15.57 14.59 13.79
CA GLU A 334 -15.62 14.84 15.23
C GLU A 334 -14.72 13.93 16.06
N VAL A 335 -14.59 12.66 15.65
CA VAL A 335 -13.73 11.71 16.35
C VAL A 335 -12.26 11.99 16.05
N TYR A 336 -11.94 12.38 14.82
CA TYR A 336 -10.60 12.81 14.46
C TYR A 336 -10.16 14.03 15.28
N ALA A 337 -11.03 15.04 15.42
CA ALA A 337 -10.74 16.22 16.25
C ALA A 337 -10.50 15.84 17.73
N LEU A 338 -11.33 14.95 18.29
CA LEU A 338 -11.15 14.41 19.63
C LEU A 338 -9.79 13.69 19.77
N LEU A 339 -9.43 12.82 18.82
CA LEU A 339 -8.14 12.13 18.82
C LEU A 339 -6.96 13.10 18.78
N GLN A 340 -7.02 14.15 17.96
CA GLN A 340 -5.97 15.16 17.91
C GLN A 340 -5.79 15.90 19.24
N GLU A 341 -6.89 16.22 19.92
CA GLU A 341 -6.86 16.86 21.24
C GLU A 341 -6.25 15.92 22.30
N ILE A 342 -6.69 14.65 22.35
CA ILE A 342 -6.12 13.62 23.23
C ILE A 342 -4.62 13.45 22.97
N HIS A 343 -4.20 13.31 21.71
CA HIS A 343 -2.79 13.13 21.35
C HIS A 343 -1.95 14.35 21.70
N SER A 344 -2.51 15.56 21.61
CA SER A 344 -1.84 16.78 22.06
C SER A 344 -1.60 16.76 23.58
N LEU A 345 -2.61 16.39 24.37
CA LEU A 345 -2.49 16.30 25.83
C LEU A 345 -1.52 15.20 26.27
N LEU A 346 -1.54 14.03 25.63
CA LEU A 346 -0.59 12.95 25.88
C LEU A 346 0.86 13.39 25.62
N ARG A 347 1.10 14.17 24.55
CA ARG A 347 2.43 14.73 24.25
C ARG A 347 2.91 15.75 25.28
N GLN A 348 1.99 16.44 25.95
CA GLN A 348 2.30 17.35 27.05
C GLN A 348 2.57 16.61 28.38
N GLY A 349 2.50 15.28 28.38
CA GLY A 349 2.73 14.45 29.57
C GLY A 349 1.53 14.34 30.50
N VAL A 350 0.33 14.69 30.03
CA VAL A 350 -0.91 14.50 30.79
C VAL A 350 -1.20 13.00 30.90
N SER A 351 -1.33 12.50 32.12
CA SER A 351 -1.72 11.11 32.38
C SER A 351 -3.12 10.83 31.83
N ALA A 352 -3.34 9.64 31.24
CA ALA A 352 -4.60 9.22 30.64
C ALA A 352 -5.84 9.49 31.52
N ASP A 353 -5.73 9.28 32.84
CA ASP A 353 -6.82 9.49 33.81
C ASP A 353 -7.27 10.95 33.99
N LYS A 354 -6.41 11.91 33.59
CA LYS A 354 -6.66 13.35 33.70
C LYS A 354 -7.05 13.99 32.38
N ILE A 355 -7.08 13.22 31.28
CA ILE A 355 -7.36 13.77 29.95
C ILE A 355 -8.79 14.28 29.87
N SER A 356 -9.78 13.53 30.37
CA SER A 356 -11.20 13.90 30.27
C SER A 356 -11.54 15.26 30.89
N THR A 357 -10.80 15.71 31.90
CA THR A 357 -11.01 16.99 32.58
C THR A 357 -10.36 18.18 31.87
N GLN A 358 -9.45 17.92 30.93
CA GLN A 358 -8.71 18.93 30.17
C GLN A 358 -9.15 19.00 28.70
N LEU A 359 -10.09 18.14 28.29
CA LEU A 359 -10.72 18.22 26.98
C LEU A 359 -11.64 19.45 26.89
N SER A 360 -11.74 20.00 25.68
CA SER A 360 -12.72 21.00 25.33
C SER A 360 -14.14 20.50 25.62
N PRO A 361 -15.12 21.39 25.92
CA PRO A 361 -16.47 20.97 26.32
C PRO A 361 -17.13 20.02 25.30
N TRP A 362 -16.89 20.24 24.01
CA TRP A 362 -17.44 19.41 22.94
C TRP A 362 -16.73 18.05 22.83
N ALA A 363 -15.39 18.04 22.90
CA ALA A 363 -14.62 16.80 22.90
C ALA A 363 -14.93 15.94 24.14
N SER A 364 -15.10 16.57 25.31
CA SER A 364 -15.50 15.91 26.55
C SER A 364 -16.90 15.27 26.42
N ALA A 365 -17.88 16.00 25.87
CA ALA A 365 -19.21 15.44 25.64
C ALA A 365 -19.20 14.24 24.69
N LEU A 366 -18.45 14.32 23.58
CA LEU A 366 -18.28 13.20 22.65
C LEU A 366 -17.56 12.02 23.31
N PHE A 367 -16.51 12.29 24.09
CA PHE A 367 -15.77 11.27 24.81
C PHE A 367 -16.66 10.53 25.81
N GLU A 368 -17.46 11.26 26.61
CA GLU A 368 -18.39 10.66 27.57
C GLU A 368 -19.54 9.89 26.92
N PHE A 369 -19.96 10.30 25.71
CA PHE A 369 -20.94 9.56 24.90
C PHE A 369 -20.43 8.17 24.48
N MET A 370 -19.11 8.03 24.24
CA MET A 370 -18.54 6.74 23.83
C MET A 370 -18.62 5.69 24.94
N PRO A 371 -18.85 4.40 24.62
CA PRO A 371 -18.80 3.32 25.59
C PRO A 371 -17.46 3.24 26.35
N PRO A 372 -17.45 2.76 27.62
CA PRO A 372 -16.23 2.74 28.44
C PRO A 372 -15.04 2.00 27.83
N PHE A 373 -15.27 0.96 27.01
CA PHE A 373 -14.18 0.23 26.34
C PHE A 373 -13.54 1.05 25.22
N ILE A 374 -14.34 1.80 24.45
CA ILE A 374 -13.84 2.72 23.41
C ILE A 374 -13.05 3.86 24.04
N ARG A 375 -13.55 4.45 25.13
CA ARG A 375 -12.82 5.51 25.85
C ARG A 375 -11.39 5.08 26.23
N LYS A 376 -11.23 3.86 26.75
CA LYS A 376 -9.91 3.30 27.07
C LYS A 376 -9.02 3.13 25.84
N GLN A 377 -9.59 2.70 24.71
CA GLN A 377 -8.85 2.49 23.46
C GLN A 377 -8.41 3.82 22.82
N LEU A 378 -9.22 4.89 22.92
CA LEU A 378 -8.88 6.23 22.42
C LEU A 378 -7.76 6.90 23.23
N LEU A 379 -7.56 6.51 24.49
CA LEU A 379 -6.50 7.03 25.36
C LEU A 379 -5.14 6.35 25.17
N LEU A 380 -5.02 5.36 24.29
CA LEU A 380 -3.75 4.71 23.99
C LEU A 380 -2.78 5.70 23.34
N HIS A 381 -1.48 5.53 23.62
CA HIS A 381 -0.46 6.32 22.97
C HIS A 381 -0.46 6.11 21.45
N PRO A 382 -0.27 7.17 20.64
CA PRO A 382 -0.20 7.06 19.18
C PRO A 382 0.88 6.09 18.70
N GLU A 383 0.72 5.55 17.48
CA GLU A 383 1.80 4.87 16.76
C GLU A 383 2.95 5.86 16.45
N SER A 384 4.12 5.34 16.05
CA SER A 384 5.29 6.16 15.69
C SER A 384 5.05 7.13 14.52
N ASP A 385 3.94 6.96 13.80
CA ASP A 385 3.49 7.83 12.71
C ASP A 385 2.46 8.88 13.12
N ASP A 386 2.26 9.06 14.43
CA ASP A 386 1.27 9.95 15.08
C ASP A 386 -0.20 9.57 14.82
N SER A 387 -0.46 8.41 14.19
CA SER A 387 -1.82 7.87 14.05
C SER A 387 -2.28 7.18 15.33
N ALA A 388 -3.59 7.10 15.51
CA ALA A 388 -4.16 6.29 16.57
C ALA A 388 -3.81 4.81 16.35
N GLN A 389 -3.85 3.99 17.41
CA GLN A 389 -3.69 2.54 17.27
C GLN A 389 -4.96 1.92 16.68
N LEU A 390 -5.23 2.16 15.40
CA LEU A 390 -6.46 1.82 14.68
C LEU A 390 -6.89 0.36 14.86
N SER A 391 -5.91 -0.56 14.89
CA SER A 391 -6.19 -1.98 15.06
C SER A 391 -6.73 -2.33 16.46
N GLN A 392 -6.44 -1.50 17.47
CA GLN A 392 -6.94 -1.66 18.85
C GLN A 392 -8.31 -1.01 19.08
N ILE A 393 -8.74 -0.09 18.20
CA ILE A 393 -10.04 0.59 18.32
C ILE A 393 -11.13 -0.29 17.69
N GLU A 394 -11.99 -0.83 18.54
CA GLU A 394 -13.06 -1.77 18.16
C GLU A 394 -14.28 -1.05 17.56
N THR A 395 -14.04 -0.39 16.41
CA THR A 395 -15.04 0.44 15.69
C THR A 395 -16.29 -0.35 15.29
N GLU A 396 -16.13 -1.64 14.96
CA GLU A 396 -17.22 -2.57 14.67
C GLU A 396 -18.17 -2.75 15.86
N LYS A 397 -17.61 -2.86 17.08
CA LYS A 397 -18.40 -3.02 18.30
C LYS A 397 -19.09 -1.72 18.68
N LEU A 398 -18.38 -0.59 18.54
CA LEU A 398 -18.95 0.74 18.74
C LEU A 398 -20.18 0.95 17.84
N LEU A 399 -20.05 0.70 16.53
CA LEU A 399 -21.17 0.88 15.61
C LEU A 399 -22.29 -0.13 15.85
N ALA A 400 -21.97 -1.39 16.18
CA ALA A 400 -22.98 -2.38 16.52
C ALA A 400 -23.83 -1.98 17.73
N GLU A 401 -23.22 -1.49 18.81
CA GLU A 401 -23.93 -1.02 20.01
C GLU A 401 -24.79 0.22 19.71
N LEU A 402 -24.27 1.18 18.93
CA LEU A 402 -25.02 2.37 18.55
C LEU A 402 -26.21 2.05 17.65
N VAL A 403 -26.04 1.13 16.69
CA VAL A 403 -27.12 0.64 15.82
C VAL A 403 -28.17 -0.12 16.64
N GLU A 404 -27.75 -0.97 17.58
CA GLU A 404 -28.69 -1.68 18.45
C GLU A 404 -29.52 -0.70 19.29
N ALA A 405 -28.89 0.33 19.86
CA ALA A 405 -29.59 1.37 20.63
C ALA A 405 -30.61 2.13 19.78
N GLU A 406 -30.25 2.52 18.56
CA GLU A 406 -31.13 3.25 17.64
C GLU A 406 -32.26 2.37 17.09
N ILE A 407 -32.00 1.12 16.73
CA ILE A 407 -33.06 0.17 16.31
C ILE A 407 -34.05 -0.09 17.46
N ASN A 408 -33.56 -0.25 18.69
CA ASN A 408 -34.44 -0.40 19.86
C ASN A 408 -35.31 0.83 20.11
N LYS A 409 -34.79 2.03 19.83
CA LYS A 409 -35.57 3.27 19.85
C LYS A 409 -36.65 3.25 18.75
N ARG A 410 -36.30 2.94 17.51
CA ARG A 410 -37.25 2.81 16.39
C ARG A 410 -38.33 1.76 16.62
N LEU A 411 -37.99 0.66 17.30
CA LEU A 411 -38.94 -0.37 17.71
C LEU A 411 -39.97 0.18 18.71
N LYS A 412 -39.54 0.97 19.70
CA LYS A 412 -40.43 1.64 20.67
C LYS A 412 -41.33 2.69 20.00
N GLU A 413 -40.82 3.37 19.00
CA GLU A 413 -41.56 4.36 18.20
C GLU A 413 -42.47 3.73 17.13
N GLY A 414 -42.35 2.41 16.88
CA GLY A 414 -43.14 1.67 15.90
C GLY A 414 -42.73 1.87 14.44
N THR A 415 -41.60 2.53 14.18
CA THR A 415 -41.06 2.76 12.83
C THR A 415 -40.31 1.53 12.30
N TYR A 416 -39.70 0.74 13.18
CA TYR A 416 -39.09 -0.54 12.83
C TYR A 416 -40.03 -1.70 13.21
N LYS A 417 -40.35 -2.56 12.24
CA LYS A 417 -41.26 -3.71 12.39
C LYS A 417 -40.56 -5.07 12.21
N GLY A 418 -39.24 -5.07 12.05
CA GLY A 418 -38.46 -6.28 11.87
C GLY A 418 -38.32 -7.11 13.15
N LYS A 419 -37.64 -8.24 13.03
CA LYS A 419 -37.29 -9.10 14.17
C LYS A 419 -36.24 -8.41 15.04
N LYS A 420 -35.99 -8.98 16.23
CA LYS A 420 -34.93 -8.51 17.14
C LYS A 420 -33.59 -8.42 16.40
N PHE A 421 -32.97 -7.24 16.45
CA PHE A 421 -31.64 -7.01 15.93
C PHE A 421 -30.59 -7.73 16.80
N ASN A 422 -29.70 -8.50 16.17
CA ASN A 422 -28.58 -9.16 16.84
C ASN A 422 -27.32 -8.93 16.00
N ALA A 423 -26.31 -8.30 16.59
CA ALA A 423 -25.04 -8.04 15.95
C ALA A 423 -23.98 -9.08 16.33
N ILE A 424 -23.15 -9.48 15.35
CA ILE A 424 -21.94 -10.28 15.58
C ILE A 424 -20.76 -9.52 15.00
N CYS A 425 -19.71 -9.33 15.80
CA CYS A 425 -18.54 -8.53 15.40
C CYS A 425 -17.34 -9.42 15.09
N HIS A 426 -16.65 -9.11 14.00
CA HIS A 426 -15.39 -9.75 13.60
C HIS A 426 -14.34 -8.71 13.23
N PHE A 427 -13.06 -9.05 13.46
CA PHE A 427 -11.93 -8.29 12.96
C PHE A 427 -11.02 -9.21 12.15
N PHE A 428 -10.94 -8.94 10.84
CA PHE A 428 -10.12 -9.70 9.90
C PHE A 428 -8.88 -8.90 9.49
N GLY A 429 -7.73 -9.56 9.59
CA GLY A 429 -6.45 -9.02 9.14
C GLY A 429 -5.25 -9.82 9.64
N TYR A 430 -5.22 -10.12 10.94
CA TYR A 430 -4.15 -10.93 11.54
C TYR A 430 -4.10 -12.36 10.97
N GLN A 431 -5.27 -12.91 10.64
CA GLN A 431 -5.44 -14.24 10.06
C GLN A 431 -4.92 -14.29 8.61
N ALA A 432 -4.93 -13.17 7.89
CA ALA A 432 -4.57 -13.08 6.47
C ALA A 432 -3.10 -12.69 6.23
N ARG A 433 -2.52 -11.85 7.09
CA ARG A 433 -1.15 -11.33 6.89
C ARG A 433 -0.02 -12.36 7.05
N GLY A 434 -0.33 -13.54 7.58
CA GLY A 434 0.59 -14.68 7.68
C GLY A 434 0.34 -15.78 6.65
N SER A 435 -0.64 -15.59 5.76
CA SER A 435 -1.03 -16.61 4.79
C SER A 435 0.06 -16.85 3.73
N LEU A 436 0.04 -18.04 3.14
CA LEU A 436 0.86 -18.36 1.99
C LEU A 436 0.52 -17.39 0.83
N PRO A 437 1.51 -16.77 0.19
CA PRO A 437 1.28 -15.83 -0.90
C PRO A 437 0.63 -16.49 -2.11
N SER A 438 -0.24 -15.73 -2.77
CA SER A 438 -0.81 -16.06 -4.08
C SER A 438 0.29 -16.18 -5.14
N LYS A 439 -0.02 -16.82 -6.26
CA LYS A 439 0.92 -16.93 -7.39
C LYS A 439 1.37 -15.55 -7.88
N PHE A 440 0.43 -14.61 -7.97
CA PHE A 440 0.70 -13.22 -8.33
C PHE A 440 1.67 -12.54 -7.37
N ASP A 441 1.45 -12.63 -6.04
CA ASP A 441 2.34 -12.01 -5.06
C ASP A 441 3.72 -12.70 -5.02
N CYS A 442 3.78 -14.01 -5.24
CA CYS A 442 5.05 -14.74 -5.41
C CYS A 442 5.87 -14.20 -6.59
N ASP A 443 5.25 -14.12 -7.76
CA ASP A 443 5.88 -13.63 -9.00
C ASP A 443 6.29 -12.17 -8.86
N TYR A 444 5.37 -11.32 -8.41
CA TYR A 444 5.61 -9.89 -8.29
C TYR A 444 6.74 -9.57 -7.30
N ALA A 445 6.71 -10.19 -6.12
CA ALA A 445 7.77 -10.00 -5.12
C ALA A 445 9.13 -10.49 -5.59
N TYR A 446 9.16 -11.65 -6.24
CA TYR A 446 10.38 -12.23 -6.79
C TYR A 446 11.00 -11.31 -7.85
N VAL A 447 10.18 -10.79 -8.77
CA VAL A 447 10.60 -9.83 -9.80
C VAL A 447 11.13 -8.53 -9.18
N LEU A 448 10.47 -7.99 -8.15
CA LEU A 448 10.96 -6.80 -7.44
C LEU A 448 12.33 -7.03 -6.78
N GLY A 449 12.58 -8.22 -6.25
CA GLY A 449 13.90 -8.61 -5.72
C GLY A 449 14.99 -8.56 -6.79
N HIS A 450 14.71 -9.10 -7.99
CA HIS A 450 15.62 -9.01 -9.15
C HIS A 450 15.86 -7.55 -9.57
N ILE A 451 14.82 -6.73 -9.60
CA ILE A 451 14.93 -5.31 -9.94
C ILE A 451 15.85 -4.58 -8.96
N CYS A 452 15.79 -4.88 -7.66
CA CYS A 452 16.67 -4.27 -6.67
C CYS A 452 18.15 -4.48 -7.00
N TYR A 453 18.53 -5.69 -7.45
CA TYR A 453 19.88 -5.95 -7.93
C TYR A 453 20.26 -5.04 -9.10
N HIS A 454 19.38 -4.91 -10.11
CA HIS A 454 19.67 -4.08 -11.28
C HIS A 454 19.73 -2.58 -10.97
N ILE A 455 18.95 -2.09 -10.01
CA ILE A 455 19.05 -0.72 -9.48
C ILE A 455 20.45 -0.49 -8.89
N LEU A 456 20.92 -1.41 -8.03
CA LEU A 456 22.24 -1.33 -7.40
C LEU A 456 23.37 -1.45 -8.43
N ALA A 457 23.25 -2.39 -9.37
CA ALA A 457 24.24 -2.59 -10.44
C ALA A 457 24.33 -1.38 -11.38
N ALA A 458 23.24 -0.63 -11.56
CA ALA A 458 23.21 0.64 -12.28
C ALA A 458 23.71 1.84 -11.45
N GLY A 459 24.04 1.64 -10.16
CA GLY A 459 24.54 2.68 -9.25
C GLY A 459 23.47 3.67 -8.77
N LEU A 460 22.18 3.32 -8.90
CA LEU A 460 21.06 4.20 -8.59
C LEU A 460 20.80 4.27 -7.07
N ASN A 461 20.54 5.47 -6.57
CA ASN A 461 20.34 5.76 -5.15
C ASN A 461 19.00 6.46 -4.91
N GLY A 462 18.21 6.02 -3.93
CA GLY A 462 16.92 6.64 -3.61
C GLY A 462 15.81 6.25 -4.58
N TYR A 463 15.91 5.07 -5.20
CA TYR A 463 14.94 4.54 -6.15
C TYR A 463 14.06 3.47 -5.50
N MET A 464 12.82 3.38 -5.97
CA MET A 464 11.90 2.29 -5.71
C MET A 464 11.90 1.31 -6.88
N ALA A 465 11.89 0.01 -6.58
CA ALA A 465 11.65 -1.03 -7.58
C ALA A 465 10.19 -0.96 -8.08
N THR A 466 9.99 -0.97 -9.39
CA THR A 466 8.66 -0.80 -10.01
C THR A 466 8.40 -1.80 -11.12
N VAL A 467 7.15 -2.26 -11.22
CA VAL A 467 6.66 -3.09 -12.31
C VAL A 467 5.32 -2.54 -12.77
N THR A 468 5.16 -2.42 -14.09
CA THR A 468 3.91 -1.97 -14.73
C THR A 468 3.35 -3.04 -15.65
N ASN A 469 2.08 -2.87 -16.04
CA ASN A 469 1.26 -3.83 -16.77
C ASN A 469 0.99 -5.12 -15.96
N LEU A 470 0.75 -4.99 -14.65
CA LEU A 470 0.56 -6.11 -13.72
C LEU A 470 -0.73 -6.90 -13.99
N LYS A 471 -1.72 -6.28 -14.65
CA LYS A 471 -2.93 -6.95 -15.14
C LYS A 471 -2.60 -8.06 -16.15
N SER A 472 -1.58 -7.86 -16.98
CA SER A 472 -1.15 -8.85 -17.97
C SER A 472 -0.40 -10.03 -17.32
N PRO A 473 -0.18 -11.15 -18.05
CA PRO A 473 0.73 -12.21 -17.62
C PRO A 473 2.17 -11.69 -17.43
N SER A 474 2.96 -12.36 -16.58
CA SER A 474 4.30 -11.95 -16.16
C SER A 474 5.25 -11.63 -17.33
N ASN A 475 5.12 -12.37 -18.44
CA ASN A 475 5.94 -12.19 -19.63
C ASN A 475 5.74 -10.84 -20.36
N LYS A 476 4.67 -10.11 -20.05
CA LYS A 476 4.36 -8.77 -20.58
C LYS A 476 4.61 -7.65 -19.57
N TRP A 477 5.07 -7.98 -18.37
CA TRP A 477 5.40 -6.97 -17.36
C TRP A 477 6.58 -6.12 -17.81
N ARG A 478 6.53 -4.85 -17.48
CA ARG A 478 7.61 -3.90 -17.75
C ARG A 478 8.29 -3.53 -16.45
N CYS A 479 9.58 -3.85 -16.36
CA CYS A 479 10.40 -3.65 -15.16
C CYS A 479 11.15 -2.32 -15.26
N GLY A 480 11.17 -1.59 -14.15
CA GLY A 480 11.88 -0.31 -14.07
C GLY A 480 12.15 0.11 -12.63
N ALA A 481 12.66 1.32 -12.48
CA ALA A 481 12.84 1.97 -11.20
C ALA A 481 12.48 3.45 -11.29
N ALA A 482 11.85 3.96 -10.23
CA ALA A 482 11.44 5.35 -10.14
C ALA A 482 12.04 5.99 -8.88
N PRO A 483 12.54 7.24 -8.94
CA PRO A 483 12.99 7.97 -7.76
C PRO A 483 11.86 8.09 -6.74
N ILE A 484 12.16 7.82 -5.46
CA ILE A 484 11.14 7.91 -4.39
C ILE A 484 10.66 9.35 -4.24
N THR A 485 11.54 10.34 -4.47
CA THR A 485 11.24 11.78 -4.44
C THR A 485 10.16 12.18 -5.43
N ALA A 486 10.03 11.48 -6.57
CA ALA A 486 8.96 11.70 -7.55
C ALA A 486 7.57 11.29 -7.01
N MET A 487 7.52 10.48 -5.96
CA MET A 487 6.30 9.96 -5.33
C MET A 487 5.92 10.73 -4.05
N MET A 488 6.74 11.69 -3.62
CA MET A 488 6.51 12.46 -2.39
C MET A 488 5.58 13.65 -2.65
N THR A 489 4.81 14.03 -1.64
CA THR A 489 4.09 15.31 -1.62
C THR A 489 4.28 16.00 -0.27
N VAL A 490 3.86 17.26 -0.19
CA VAL A 490 3.99 18.10 1.02
C VAL A 490 2.60 18.58 1.42
N LYS A 491 2.00 17.95 2.42
CA LYS A 491 0.74 18.45 3.01
C LYS A 491 1.01 19.66 3.89
N HIS A 492 0.26 20.74 3.65
CA HIS A 492 0.31 21.94 4.46
C HIS A 492 -0.64 21.76 5.65
N TYR A 493 -0.12 21.75 6.88
CA TYR A 493 -0.97 21.65 8.06
C TYR A 493 -1.53 23.03 8.41
N GLY A 494 -2.85 23.17 8.37
CA GLY A 494 -3.55 24.29 8.98
C GLY A 494 -3.64 24.12 10.51
N ARG A 495 -3.06 25.06 11.25
CA ARG A 495 -3.22 25.30 12.71
C ARG A 495 -2.72 24.20 13.67
N GLY A 496 -1.43 24.29 14.00
CA GLY A 496 -0.92 23.94 15.34
C GLY A 496 -0.93 25.17 16.24
N SER A 497 -1.34 24.97 17.50
CA SER A 497 -1.49 25.97 18.56
C SER A 497 -0.37 27.04 18.61
N GLY A 498 -0.75 28.32 18.68
CA GLY A 498 0.04 29.37 19.34
C GLY A 498 0.91 30.32 18.51
N SER A 499 1.19 30.06 17.22
CA SER A 499 1.86 31.08 16.38
C SER A 499 1.32 31.05 14.96
N GLY A 500 0.93 32.20 14.42
CA GLY A 500 0.28 32.36 13.11
C GLY A 500 1.17 32.09 11.89
N ALA A 501 2.13 31.17 11.99
CA ALA A 501 2.99 30.72 10.89
C ALA A 501 2.50 29.36 10.38
N THR A 502 2.21 29.27 9.08
CA THR A 502 2.05 28.00 8.36
C THR A 502 3.38 27.26 8.39
N THR A 503 3.49 26.20 9.19
CA THR A 503 4.66 25.31 9.15
C THR A 503 4.58 24.49 7.86
N LEU A 504 5.57 24.65 6.98
CA LEU A 504 5.73 23.79 5.81
C LEU A 504 5.78 22.33 6.29
N GLY A 505 4.92 21.47 5.72
CA GLY A 505 4.97 20.04 6.01
C GLY A 505 6.30 19.43 5.60
N LYS A 506 6.73 18.37 6.27
CA LYS A 506 7.89 17.58 5.80
C LYS A 506 7.48 16.80 4.55
N PRO A 507 8.32 16.72 3.50
CA PRO A 507 8.04 15.85 2.38
C PRO A 507 7.98 14.39 2.84
N VAL A 508 6.91 13.70 2.45
CA VAL A 508 6.75 12.26 2.70
C VAL A 508 6.06 11.60 1.51
N VAL A 509 6.21 10.27 1.40
CA VAL A 509 5.30 9.50 0.55
C VAL A 509 3.98 9.41 1.30
N HIS A 510 2.88 9.77 0.65
CA HIS A 510 1.56 9.70 1.27
C HIS A 510 0.80 8.44 0.84
N PRO A 511 -0.01 7.86 1.74
CA PRO A 511 -0.91 6.77 1.36
C PRO A 511 -1.95 7.29 0.36
N ALA A 512 -2.11 6.58 -0.75
CA ALA A 512 -3.19 6.80 -1.69
C ALA A 512 -4.51 6.32 -1.08
N THR A 513 -5.54 7.16 -1.15
CA THR A 513 -6.90 6.81 -0.76
C THR A 513 -7.67 6.21 -1.93
N VAL A 514 -8.84 5.62 -1.67
CA VAL A 514 -9.75 5.21 -2.74
C VAL A 514 -10.20 6.45 -3.53
N ASP A 515 -10.09 6.39 -4.86
CA ASP A 515 -10.57 7.45 -5.74
C ASP A 515 -12.09 7.33 -5.93
N LEU A 516 -12.85 8.23 -5.30
CA LEU A 516 -14.31 8.30 -5.41
C LEU A 516 -14.81 8.73 -6.81
N ARG A 517 -13.89 9.04 -7.74
CA ARG A 517 -14.19 9.23 -9.17
C ARG A 517 -13.61 8.13 -10.04
N GLY A 518 -12.94 7.15 -9.43
CA GLY A 518 -12.26 6.06 -10.11
C GLY A 518 -13.23 4.96 -10.57
N LYS A 519 -12.78 4.16 -11.55
CA LYS A 519 -13.56 3.05 -12.12
C LYS A 519 -13.96 1.99 -11.10
N VAL A 520 -13.11 1.73 -10.11
CA VAL A 520 -13.37 0.72 -9.06
C VAL A 520 -14.53 1.17 -8.17
N TYR A 521 -14.51 2.43 -7.74
CA TYR A 521 -15.59 3.00 -6.95
C TYR A 521 -16.88 3.07 -7.76
N ASP A 522 -16.83 3.45 -9.04
CA ASP A 522 -18.01 3.47 -9.88
C ASP A 522 -18.63 2.06 -10.06
N LEU A 523 -17.80 1.03 -10.24
CA LEU A 523 -18.26 -0.37 -10.27
C LEU A 523 -18.94 -0.78 -8.96
N LEU A 524 -18.40 -0.39 -7.81
CA LEU A 524 -19.01 -0.63 -6.50
C LEU A 524 -20.36 0.09 -6.40
N ARG A 525 -20.39 1.38 -6.72
CA ARG A 525 -21.58 2.24 -6.64
C ARG A 525 -22.73 1.74 -7.52
N GLN A 526 -22.43 1.29 -8.74
CA GLN A 526 -23.43 0.72 -9.66
C GLN A 526 -24.11 -0.54 -9.10
N ASN A 527 -23.41 -1.30 -8.25
CA ASN A 527 -23.93 -2.55 -7.66
C ASN A 527 -24.41 -2.40 -6.21
N ALA A 528 -24.17 -1.26 -5.55
CA ALA A 528 -24.41 -1.09 -4.11
C ALA A 528 -25.86 -1.38 -3.69
N THR A 529 -26.86 -0.85 -4.41
CA THR A 529 -28.29 -1.13 -4.12
C THR A 529 -28.62 -2.61 -4.28
N ARG A 530 -28.04 -3.26 -5.29
CA ARG A 530 -28.25 -4.69 -5.57
C ARG A 530 -27.63 -5.56 -4.48
N PHE A 531 -26.40 -5.24 -4.06
CA PHE A 531 -25.75 -5.90 -2.93
C PHE A 531 -26.56 -5.75 -1.64
N LEU A 532 -27.07 -4.55 -1.39
CA LEU A 532 -27.85 -4.26 -0.20
C LEU A 532 -29.16 -5.06 -0.14
N MET A 533 -29.88 -5.21 -1.26
CA MET A 533 -31.23 -5.75 -1.24
C MET A 533 -31.33 -7.22 -1.66
N ASP A 534 -30.50 -7.72 -2.58
CA ASP A 534 -30.78 -8.98 -3.29
C ASP A 534 -30.06 -10.23 -2.75
N ASP A 535 -29.21 -10.09 -1.72
CA ASP A 535 -28.38 -11.18 -1.14
C ASP A 535 -27.58 -11.97 -2.19
N ILE A 536 -27.02 -11.26 -3.18
CA ILE A 536 -26.20 -11.82 -4.26
C ILE A 536 -24.75 -12.10 -3.84
N TYR A 537 -24.58 -12.70 -2.65
CA TYR A 537 -23.28 -13.05 -2.10
C TYR A 537 -22.50 -13.93 -3.07
N ARG A 538 -21.19 -13.69 -3.15
CA ARG A 538 -20.28 -14.48 -3.97
C ARG A 538 -19.27 -15.17 -3.07
N ASN A 539 -18.98 -16.44 -3.33
CA ASN A 539 -17.91 -17.15 -2.65
C ASN A 539 -16.75 -17.41 -3.62
N PRO A 540 -15.61 -16.70 -3.50
CA PRO A 540 -14.44 -16.93 -4.35
C PRO A 540 -13.71 -18.25 -4.00
N GLY A 541 -14.06 -18.88 -2.88
CA GLY A 541 -13.39 -20.06 -2.35
C GLY A 541 -12.04 -19.74 -1.70
N PRO A 542 -11.34 -20.77 -1.20
CA PRO A 542 -9.98 -20.60 -0.66
C PRO A 542 -9.00 -20.15 -1.73
N LEU A 543 -7.92 -19.48 -1.31
CA LEU A 543 -6.79 -19.17 -2.18
C LEU A 543 -6.29 -20.45 -2.88
N GLN A 544 -6.37 -20.45 -4.20
CA GLN A 544 -5.91 -21.56 -5.03
C GLN A 544 -4.45 -21.32 -5.46
N PHE A 545 -3.64 -22.38 -5.43
CA PHE A 545 -2.24 -22.34 -5.91
C PHE A 545 -2.05 -23.07 -7.24
N ASP A 546 -3.06 -23.84 -7.65
CA ASP A 546 -3.14 -24.53 -8.93
C ASP A 546 -4.60 -24.50 -9.43
N GLY A 547 -4.82 -24.77 -10.71
CA GLY A 547 -6.14 -24.76 -11.34
C GLY A 547 -6.62 -23.36 -11.77
N PRO A 548 -7.88 -23.25 -12.21
CA PRO A 548 -8.39 -22.07 -12.93
C PRO A 548 -8.43 -20.78 -12.10
N GLY A 549 -8.48 -20.89 -10.77
CA GLY A 549 -8.49 -19.75 -9.85
C GLY A 549 -7.11 -19.23 -9.45
N ALA A 550 -6.03 -19.97 -9.74
CA ALA A 550 -4.69 -19.66 -9.23
C ALA A 550 -4.09 -18.38 -9.82
N ASP A 551 -4.36 -18.12 -11.10
CA ASP A 551 -3.88 -16.94 -11.84
C ASP A 551 -4.83 -15.73 -11.75
N SER A 552 -5.92 -15.85 -10.96
CA SER A 552 -6.81 -14.72 -10.70
C SER A 552 -6.04 -13.58 -10.03
N LYS A 553 -6.36 -12.33 -10.34
CA LYS A 553 -5.78 -11.14 -9.71
C LYS A 553 -6.89 -10.34 -9.03
N ALA A 554 -6.53 -9.46 -8.12
CA ALA A 554 -7.43 -8.48 -7.54
C ALA A 554 -8.28 -7.77 -8.62
N VAL A 555 -9.58 -7.63 -8.34
CA VAL A 555 -10.57 -7.04 -9.23
C VAL A 555 -10.22 -5.58 -9.50
N SER A 556 -9.84 -4.84 -8.46
CA SER A 556 -9.37 -3.45 -8.53
C SER A 556 -8.25 -3.27 -9.57
N LEU A 557 -7.21 -4.10 -9.51
CA LEU A 557 -6.09 -4.07 -10.47
C LEU A 557 -6.57 -4.29 -11.92
N CYS A 558 -7.50 -5.23 -12.13
CA CYS A 558 -8.03 -5.53 -13.45
C CYS A 558 -8.90 -4.41 -14.03
N VAL A 559 -9.65 -3.70 -13.17
CA VAL A 559 -10.62 -2.66 -13.53
C VAL A 559 -9.95 -1.32 -13.83
N GLU A 560 -8.97 -0.90 -13.03
CA GLU A 560 -8.34 0.41 -13.22
C GLU A 560 -7.49 0.47 -14.48
N ASP A 561 -6.75 -0.62 -14.77
CA ASP A 561 -5.88 -0.77 -15.94
C ASP A 561 -4.86 0.39 -16.06
N LEU A 562 -4.11 0.58 -14.96
CA LEU A 562 -3.16 1.68 -14.77
C LEU A 562 -1.80 1.41 -15.42
N ASP A 563 -1.76 0.97 -16.68
CA ASP A 563 -0.49 0.87 -17.43
C ASP A 563 -0.02 2.26 -17.88
N TYR A 564 0.34 3.12 -16.92
CA TYR A 564 0.77 4.50 -17.17
C TYR A 564 1.96 4.56 -18.13
N MET A 565 2.98 3.73 -17.87
CA MET A 565 4.17 3.65 -18.71
C MET A 565 3.85 3.15 -20.12
N GLY A 566 2.89 2.24 -20.26
CA GLY A 566 2.41 1.80 -21.56
C GLY A 566 1.72 2.89 -22.35
N ARG A 567 0.91 3.71 -21.68
CA ARG A 567 0.24 4.86 -22.31
C ARG A 567 1.25 5.93 -22.75
N ILE A 568 2.31 6.18 -21.98
CA ILE A 568 3.41 7.05 -22.41
C ILE A 568 4.09 6.46 -23.65
N LYS A 569 4.40 5.16 -23.64
CA LYS A 569 5.01 4.51 -24.79
C LYS A 569 4.12 4.59 -26.04
N GLU A 570 2.83 4.34 -25.89
CA GLU A 570 1.85 4.47 -26.98
C GLU A 570 1.80 5.90 -27.54
N LEU A 571 1.81 6.91 -26.65
CA LEU A 571 1.90 8.33 -27.06
C LEU A 571 3.17 8.59 -27.88
N ASN A 572 4.33 8.12 -27.43
CA ASN A 572 5.59 8.27 -28.16
C ASN A 572 5.56 7.59 -29.53
N GLU A 573 4.94 6.40 -29.63
CA GLU A 573 4.75 5.72 -30.91
C GLU A 573 3.86 6.53 -31.88
N TYR A 574 2.83 7.23 -31.38
CA TYR A 574 2.04 8.15 -32.20
C TYR A 574 2.86 9.37 -32.64
N LEU A 575 3.67 9.96 -31.76
CA LEU A 575 4.54 11.08 -32.10
C LEU A 575 5.57 10.69 -33.17
N ASP A 576 6.15 9.50 -33.08
CA ASP A 576 7.09 8.98 -34.07
C ASP A 576 6.41 8.69 -35.42
N LYS A 577 5.17 8.18 -35.41
CA LYS A 577 4.35 8.05 -36.62
C LYS A 577 4.11 9.40 -37.28
N VAL A 578 3.70 10.41 -36.51
CA VAL A 578 3.51 11.79 -37.01
C VAL A 578 4.83 12.31 -37.59
N ARG A 579 5.93 12.25 -36.84
CA ARG A 579 7.27 12.64 -37.30
C ARG A 579 7.69 11.95 -38.59
N THR A 580 7.30 10.69 -38.77
CA THR A 580 7.59 9.92 -39.99
C THR A 580 6.74 10.39 -41.18
N MET A 581 5.49 10.79 -40.95
CA MET A 581 4.60 11.32 -42.00
C MET A 581 4.99 12.74 -42.45
N VAL A 582 5.50 13.59 -41.55
CA VAL A 582 5.90 14.99 -41.85
C VAL A 582 7.37 15.16 -42.26
N LYS A 583 7.97 14.15 -42.91
CA LYS A 583 9.35 14.25 -43.42
C LYS A 583 9.48 15.30 -44.56
N PRO A 584 10.68 15.85 -44.81
CA PRO A 584 10.92 16.73 -45.97
C PRO A 584 10.44 16.07 -47.26
N GLY A 585 9.53 16.74 -47.98
CA GLY A 585 8.85 16.20 -49.18
C GLY A 585 7.39 15.78 -48.96
N CYS A 586 6.85 15.85 -47.74
CA CYS A 586 5.42 15.67 -47.50
C CYS A 586 4.58 16.82 -48.10
N SER A 587 3.30 16.54 -48.39
CA SER A 587 2.38 17.56 -48.90
C SER A 587 2.14 18.68 -47.87
N GLN A 588 1.92 19.90 -48.35
CA GLN A 588 1.59 21.03 -47.47
C GLN A 588 0.34 20.80 -46.64
N ASP A 589 -0.65 20.08 -47.17
CA ASP A 589 -1.91 19.81 -46.48
C ASP A 589 -1.70 18.90 -45.27
N VAL A 590 -0.87 17.86 -45.41
CA VAL A 590 -0.48 16.97 -44.31
C VAL A 590 0.28 17.74 -43.23
N LEU A 591 1.20 18.64 -43.61
CA LEU A 591 1.94 19.45 -42.66
C LEU A 591 1.04 20.42 -41.89
N LYS A 592 0.11 21.10 -42.59
CA LYS A 592 -0.88 22.00 -41.96
C LYS A 592 -1.80 21.24 -41.00
N ALA A 593 -2.30 20.07 -41.40
CA ALA A 593 -3.14 19.23 -40.57
C ALA A 593 -2.40 18.77 -39.29
N ALA A 594 -1.16 18.31 -39.42
CA ALA A 594 -0.34 17.90 -38.29
C ALA A 594 -0.08 19.06 -37.32
N LEU A 595 0.30 20.24 -37.83
CA LEU A 595 0.51 21.43 -36.99
C LEU A 595 -0.76 21.86 -36.25
N SER A 596 -1.92 21.87 -36.93
CA SER A 596 -3.19 22.24 -36.31
C SER A 596 -3.60 21.26 -35.21
N ALA A 597 -3.45 19.96 -35.45
CA ALA A 597 -3.77 18.94 -34.44
C ALA A 597 -2.84 19.04 -33.23
N MET A 598 -1.52 19.19 -33.44
CA MET A 598 -0.55 19.31 -32.36
C MET A 598 -0.71 20.60 -31.56
N SER A 599 -1.05 21.72 -32.21
CA SER A 599 -1.40 22.97 -31.51
C SER A 599 -2.59 22.76 -30.58
N SER A 600 -3.68 22.17 -31.10
CA SER A 600 -4.88 21.90 -30.31
C SER A 600 -4.60 20.99 -29.11
N VAL A 601 -3.80 19.94 -29.29
CA VAL A 601 -3.36 19.06 -28.19
C VAL A 601 -2.57 19.85 -27.15
N THR A 602 -1.65 20.71 -27.58
CA THR A 602 -0.82 21.54 -26.67
C THR A 602 -1.69 22.51 -25.86
N ASP A 603 -2.65 23.16 -26.50
CA ASP A 603 -3.58 24.09 -25.85
C ASP A 603 -4.43 23.37 -24.81
N ILE A 604 -5.02 22.22 -25.15
CA ILE A 604 -5.81 21.39 -24.22
C ILE A 604 -4.95 20.99 -23.01
N LEU A 605 -3.74 20.49 -23.26
CA LEU A 605 -2.84 20.05 -22.18
C LEU A 605 -2.43 21.21 -21.27
N SER A 606 -2.19 22.40 -21.83
CA SER A 606 -1.87 23.61 -21.06
C SER A 606 -3.03 24.03 -20.14
N VAL A 607 -4.27 23.95 -20.64
CA VAL A 607 -5.46 24.22 -19.85
C VAL A 607 -5.60 23.19 -18.73
N MET A 608 -5.43 21.90 -19.03
CA MET A 608 -5.51 20.83 -18.03
C MET A 608 -4.43 20.93 -16.95
N THR A 609 -3.22 21.39 -17.29
CA THR A 609 -2.16 21.62 -16.30
C THR A 609 -2.43 22.85 -15.45
N SER A 610 -3.11 23.86 -15.99
CA SER A 610 -3.51 25.07 -15.25
C SER A 610 -4.76 24.89 -14.36
N GLN A 611 -5.60 23.88 -14.64
CA GLN A 611 -6.91 23.68 -14.00
C GLN A 611 -6.95 22.68 -12.84
N ARG A 612 -5.84 22.15 -12.31
CA ARG A 612 -5.90 21.35 -11.06
C ARG A 612 -6.17 22.29 -9.87
N PRO A 613 -7.36 22.29 -9.25
CA PRO A 613 -7.62 23.08 -8.05
C PRO A 613 -7.16 22.32 -6.80
N GLU A 614 -6.95 23.09 -5.74
CA GLU A 614 -6.49 22.74 -4.37
C GLU A 614 -7.17 21.53 -3.71
#